data_AF-A0A2T0TE37-F1
#
_entry.id   AF-A0A2T0TE37-F1
#
_cell.length_a   1.000
_cell.length_b   1.000
_cell.length_c   1.000
_cell.angle_alpha   90.00
_cell.angle_beta   90.00
_cell.angle_gamma   90.00
#
_symmetry.space_group_name_H-M   'P 1'
#
loop_
_entity.id
_entity.type
_entity.pdbx_description
1 polymer ?
#
loop_
_entity_poly.entity_id
_entity_poly.type
_entity_poly.pdbx_seq_one_letter_code
_entity_poly.pdbx_strand_id
1 'polypeptide(L)'
;MAELTVVESLLGVPPGYPRWRVADMANRAGILPTWLSSVVARGEPVTDRAAGYLDRVRRRVDALHATGEALAAAHGVEVIKGARIARRMPAGLLRNSGDTDVVAPDQESLWACVLDLRERFDAVPQGVNVLETGGELHVVVAVKWPAEEPELDKPMGADIATCAFCGNMSDVPVRAGLPADDDVRSLFAVAEERFQRKFRRKDMLDLVVLAEALAAREDLPDLVADTARALNLAPELLALHRRTTRWVDLPDVWDDVASALVPVAAQEKRRRKEPTGIPRLRFGFPLDDVASDSLELHGFEGTHLMTTPIGTCLLVDDPDIPEDLHRAAVDRVRLVRAG
;
A
#
# COMPACT_ATOMS: atom_id res chain seq x y z
N MET A 1 17.49 -8.94 -15.68
CA MET A 1 16.29 -9.71 -15.29
C MET A 1 16.68 -10.51 -14.08
N ALA A 2 15.97 -10.30 -12.98
CA ALA A 2 16.39 -10.72 -11.68
C ALA A 2 16.38 -12.23 -11.65
N GLU A 3 17.44 -12.83 -11.15
CA GLU A 3 17.50 -14.28 -11.10
C GLU A 3 16.49 -14.82 -10.07
N LEU A 4 16.00 -16.04 -10.29
CA LEU A 4 15.10 -16.72 -9.34
C LEU A 4 15.73 -16.90 -7.94
N THR A 5 17.06 -16.82 -7.86
CA THR A 5 17.88 -16.89 -6.64
C THR A 5 17.87 -15.60 -5.82
N VAL A 6 17.36 -14.48 -6.36
CA VAL A 6 17.32 -13.17 -5.68
C VAL A 6 16.66 -13.25 -4.31
N VAL A 7 15.66 -14.13 -4.15
CA VAL A 7 14.95 -14.33 -2.88
C VAL A 7 15.89 -14.88 -1.81
N GLU A 8 16.76 -15.83 -2.14
CA GLU A 8 17.74 -16.39 -1.21
C GLU A 8 18.85 -15.41 -0.87
N SER A 9 19.32 -14.62 -1.85
CA SER A 9 20.29 -13.54 -1.63
C SER A 9 19.73 -12.49 -0.66
N LEU A 10 18.48 -12.06 -0.89
CA LEU A 10 17.78 -11.14 0.02
C LEU A 10 17.55 -11.74 1.40
N LEU A 11 17.36 -13.06 1.52
CA LEU A 11 17.26 -13.74 2.81
C LEU A 11 18.62 -13.88 3.52
N GLY A 12 19.73 -13.76 2.78
CA GLY A 12 21.07 -13.98 3.32
C GLY A 12 21.39 -15.45 3.55
N VAL A 13 20.88 -16.32 2.69
CA VAL A 13 21.03 -17.78 2.82
C VAL A 13 22.49 -18.18 2.55
N PRO A 14 23.19 -18.81 3.51
CA PRO A 14 24.52 -19.32 3.25
C PRO A 14 24.52 -20.47 2.23
N PRO A 15 25.62 -20.70 1.49
CA PRO A 15 25.75 -21.88 0.64
C PRO A 15 25.53 -23.17 1.43
N GLY A 16 24.74 -24.11 0.87
CA GLY A 16 24.47 -25.41 1.49
C GLY A 16 23.52 -25.38 2.69
N TYR A 17 22.85 -24.26 2.98
CA TYR A 17 21.93 -24.16 4.10
C TYR A 17 20.71 -25.11 3.91
N PRO A 18 20.27 -25.84 4.95
CA PRO A 18 19.16 -26.78 4.82
C PRO A 18 17.86 -26.09 4.34
N ARG A 19 17.19 -26.66 3.34
CA ARG A 19 15.98 -26.06 2.72
C ARG A 19 14.87 -25.70 3.72
N TRP A 20 14.66 -26.51 4.76
CA TRP A 20 13.67 -26.21 5.79
C TRP A 20 13.99 -24.96 6.61
N ARG A 21 15.29 -24.65 6.81
CA ARG A 21 15.73 -23.41 7.47
C ARG A 21 15.48 -22.21 6.56
N VAL A 22 15.73 -22.35 5.27
CA VAL A 22 15.42 -21.31 4.27
C VAL A 22 13.91 -21.02 4.25
N ALA A 23 13.09 -22.06 4.27
CA ALA A 23 11.63 -21.92 4.36
C ALA A 23 11.19 -21.19 5.64
N ASP A 24 11.76 -21.51 6.82
CA ASP A 24 11.48 -20.80 8.08
C ASP A 24 11.89 -19.31 7.99
N MET A 25 13.06 -19.02 7.42
CA MET A 25 13.51 -17.63 7.18
C MET A 25 12.55 -16.88 6.25
N ALA A 26 12.14 -17.50 5.14
CA ALA A 26 11.20 -16.93 4.19
C ALA A 26 9.82 -16.67 4.83
N ASN A 27 9.35 -17.59 5.67
CA ASN A 27 8.10 -17.46 6.42
C ASN A 27 8.13 -16.28 7.39
N ARG A 28 9.17 -16.18 8.22
CA ARG A 28 9.37 -15.06 9.16
C ARG A 28 9.51 -13.71 8.45
N ALA A 29 10.08 -13.72 7.25
CA ALA A 29 10.20 -12.53 6.40
C ALA A 29 8.91 -12.18 5.63
N GLY A 30 7.88 -13.03 5.68
CA GLY A 30 6.61 -12.82 4.97
C GLY A 30 6.68 -13.04 3.45
N ILE A 31 7.70 -13.77 2.97
CA ILE A 31 7.97 -14.02 1.55
C ILE A 31 8.05 -15.52 1.21
N LEU A 32 7.52 -16.39 2.08
CA LEU A 32 7.48 -17.84 1.85
C LEU A 32 6.85 -18.23 0.51
N PRO A 33 5.69 -17.68 0.08
CA PRO A 33 5.13 -18.01 -1.23
C PRO A 33 6.05 -17.65 -2.38
N THR A 34 6.71 -16.49 -2.30
CA THR A 34 7.65 -16.02 -3.31
C THR A 34 8.88 -16.92 -3.39
N TRP A 35 9.49 -17.29 -2.26
CA TRP A 35 10.57 -18.26 -2.24
C TRP A 35 10.13 -19.62 -2.81
N LEU A 36 8.98 -20.13 -2.38
CA LEU A 36 8.47 -21.42 -2.84
C LEU A 36 8.19 -21.42 -4.35
N SER A 37 7.70 -20.32 -4.90
CA SER A 37 7.54 -20.16 -6.35
C SER A 37 8.88 -20.15 -7.08
N SER A 38 9.94 -19.58 -6.50
CA SER A 38 11.29 -19.59 -7.09
C SER A 38 11.89 -20.99 -7.12
N VAL A 39 11.62 -21.78 -6.08
CA VAL A 39 11.99 -23.20 -6.01
C VAL A 39 11.32 -23.99 -7.13
N VAL A 40 10.00 -23.86 -7.29
CA VAL A 40 9.24 -24.53 -8.36
C VAL A 40 9.69 -24.07 -9.75
N ALA A 41 9.91 -22.77 -9.94
CA ALA A 41 10.35 -22.20 -11.22
C ALA A 41 11.75 -22.69 -11.65
N ARG A 42 12.61 -23.07 -10.70
CA ARG A 42 13.91 -23.71 -10.98
C ARG A 42 13.81 -25.21 -11.24
N GLY A 43 12.61 -25.79 -11.24
CA GLY A 43 12.40 -27.22 -11.44
C GLY A 43 12.82 -28.07 -10.23
N GLU A 44 13.01 -27.46 -9.07
CA GLU A 44 13.35 -28.21 -7.86
C GLU A 44 12.11 -28.89 -7.27
N PRO A 45 12.25 -30.11 -6.70
CA PRO A 45 11.11 -30.81 -6.12
C PRO A 45 10.60 -30.10 -4.86
N VAL A 46 9.28 -30.08 -4.74
CA VAL A 46 8.50 -29.66 -3.57
C VAL A 46 7.51 -30.77 -3.22
N THR A 47 7.03 -30.80 -1.96
CA THR A 47 6.01 -31.78 -1.55
C THR A 47 4.63 -31.37 -2.07
N ASP A 48 3.70 -32.31 -2.20
CA ASP A 48 2.31 -32.04 -2.61
C ASP A 48 1.63 -30.99 -1.72
N ARG A 49 1.94 -30.99 -0.42
CA ARG A 49 1.44 -30.00 0.54
C ARG A 49 1.97 -28.59 0.23
N ALA A 50 3.24 -28.48 -0.13
CA ALA A 50 3.84 -27.20 -0.49
C ALA A 50 3.29 -26.71 -1.85
N ALA A 51 3.14 -27.60 -2.83
CA ALA A 51 2.51 -27.29 -4.10
C ALA A 51 1.06 -26.78 -3.91
N GLY A 52 0.24 -27.51 -3.14
CA GLY A 52 -1.14 -27.10 -2.85
C GLY A 52 -1.24 -25.77 -2.08
N TYR A 53 -0.29 -25.50 -1.16
CA TYR A 53 -0.17 -24.18 -0.53
C TYR A 53 0.14 -23.08 -1.55
N LEU A 54 1.13 -23.29 -2.42
CA LEU A 54 1.52 -22.31 -3.43
C LEU A 54 0.36 -22.02 -4.40
N ASP A 55 -0.35 -23.04 -4.86
CA ASP A 55 -1.47 -22.89 -5.78
C ASP A 55 -2.64 -22.12 -5.15
N ARG A 56 -2.89 -22.33 -3.86
CA ARG A 56 -3.88 -21.53 -3.12
C ARG A 56 -3.46 -20.06 -3.04
N VAL A 57 -2.19 -19.79 -2.72
CA VAL A 57 -1.68 -18.40 -2.69
C VAL A 57 -1.74 -17.76 -4.08
N ARG A 58 -1.46 -18.50 -5.15
CA ARG A 58 -1.58 -18.01 -6.53
C ARG A 58 -3.01 -17.56 -6.83
N ARG A 59 -4.01 -18.43 -6.62
CA ARG A 59 -5.42 -18.08 -6.84
C ARG A 59 -5.84 -16.85 -6.04
N ARG A 60 -5.38 -16.74 -4.80
CA ARG A 60 -5.62 -15.57 -3.96
C ARG A 60 -5.03 -14.29 -4.57
N VAL A 61 -3.76 -14.32 -4.97
CA VAL A 61 -3.09 -13.17 -5.59
C VAL A 61 -3.76 -12.79 -6.91
N ASP A 62 -4.08 -13.78 -7.74
CA ASP A 62 -4.78 -13.58 -9.01
C ASP A 62 -6.15 -12.93 -8.79
N ALA A 63 -6.91 -13.37 -7.78
CA ALA A 63 -8.20 -12.78 -7.42
C ALA A 63 -8.05 -11.32 -6.95
N LEU A 64 -7.03 -10.98 -6.16
CA LEU A 64 -6.76 -9.59 -5.75
C LEU A 64 -6.42 -8.72 -6.98
N HIS A 65 -5.53 -9.20 -7.84
CA HIS A 65 -5.13 -8.47 -9.05
C HIS A 65 -6.30 -8.25 -10.00
N ALA A 66 -7.11 -9.29 -10.24
CA ALA A 66 -8.32 -9.18 -11.04
C ALA A 66 -9.34 -8.21 -10.43
N THR A 67 -9.46 -8.17 -9.10
CA THR A 67 -10.34 -7.22 -8.40
C THR A 67 -9.89 -5.78 -8.64
N GLY A 68 -8.59 -5.50 -8.53
CA GLY A 68 -8.05 -4.16 -8.79
C GLY A 68 -8.24 -3.70 -10.22
N GLU A 69 -7.96 -4.56 -11.20
CA GLU A 69 -8.17 -4.23 -12.62
C GLU A 69 -9.66 -4.04 -12.95
N ALA A 70 -10.56 -4.82 -12.34
CA ALA A 70 -12.01 -4.65 -12.48
C ALA A 70 -12.49 -3.32 -11.89
N LEU A 71 -12.00 -2.92 -10.71
CA LEU A 71 -12.30 -1.63 -10.10
C LEU A 71 -11.80 -0.47 -10.99
N ALA A 72 -10.57 -0.57 -11.50
CA ALA A 72 -10.00 0.43 -12.38
C ALA A 72 -10.83 0.62 -13.65
N ALA A 73 -11.25 -0.48 -14.28
CA ALA A 73 -12.08 -0.45 -15.48
C ALA A 73 -13.49 0.11 -15.24
N ALA A 74 -14.10 -0.20 -14.09
CA ALA A 74 -15.48 0.21 -13.78
C ALA A 74 -15.58 1.65 -13.27
N HIS A 75 -14.62 2.08 -12.45
CA HIS A 75 -14.72 3.33 -11.67
C HIS A 75 -13.60 4.34 -11.96
N GLY A 76 -12.77 4.07 -12.97
CA GLY A 76 -11.70 5.00 -13.38
C GLY A 76 -10.59 5.19 -12.33
N VAL A 77 -10.44 4.25 -11.39
CA VAL A 77 -9.39 4.29 -10.37
C VAL A 77 -8.06 3.72 -10.88
N GLU A 78 -6.97 4.08 -10.22
CA GLU A 78 -5.61 3.68 -10.60
C GLU A 78 -5.03 2.69 -9.58
N VAL A 79 -4.72 1.45 -10.00
CA VAL A 79 -3.97 0.48 -9.18
C VAL A 79 -2.54 1.00 -9.01
N ILE A 80 -1.99 1.10 -7.79
CA ILE A 80 -0.65 1.70 -7.61
C ILE A 80 0.48 0.65 -7.62
N LYS A 81 0.28 -0.48 -6.93
CA LYS A 81 1.33 -1.52 -6.71
C LYS A 81 0.84 -2.89 -7.16
N GLY A 82 0.67 -3.86 -6.25
CA GLY A 82 -0.01 -5.13 -6.52
C GLY A 82 0.38 -5.83 -7.83
N ALA A 83 -0.56 -5.79 -8.77
CA ALA A 83 -0.48 -6.34 -10.11
C ALA A 83 0.61 -5.69 -10.98
N ARG A 84 0.85 -4.39 -10.85
CA ARG A 84 1.84 -3.65 -11.66
C ARG A 84 3.25 -4.21 -11.45
N ILE A 85 3.68 -4.32 -10.20
CA ILE A 85 4.99 -4.89 -9.85
C ILE A 85 5.03 -6.39 -10.18
N ALA A 86 3.93 -7.12 -9.99
CA ALA A 86 3.85 -8.55 -10.30
C ALA A 86 4.14 -8.83 -11.79
N ARG A 87 3.67 -7.98 -12.72
CA ARG A 87 3.96 -8.10 -14.16
C ARG A 87 5.44 -7.97 -14.52
N ARG A 88 6.24 -7.37 -13.63
CA ARG A 88 7.70 -7.20 -13.80
C ARG A 88 8.52 -8.33 -13.20
N MET A 89 7.89 -9.21 -12.40
CA MET A 89 8.59 -10.31 -11.74
C MET A 89 9.19 -11.27 -12.78
N PRO A 90 10.35 -11.88 -12.48
CA PRO A 90 10.88 -12.98 -13.28
C PRO A 90 9.84 -14.08 -13.51
N ALA A 91 9.86 -14.68 -14.69
CA ALA A 91 8.90 -15.73 -15.05
C ALA A 91 8.89 -16.86 -14.00
N GLY A 92 7.69 -17.21 -13.53
CA GLY A 92 7.48 -18.23 -12.50
C GLY A 92 7.60 -17.73 -11.05
N LEU A 93 8.14 -16.53 -10.81
CA LEU A 93 8.26 -15.94 -9.48
C LEU A 93 6.98 -15.18 -9.09
N LEU A 94 6.35 -15.61 -8.00
CA LEU A 94 5.12 -15.03 -7.48
C LEU A 94 5.42 -13.83 -6.58
N ARG A 95 4.84 -12.66 -6.90
CA ARG A 95 4.76 -11.54 -5.95
C ARG A 95 3.57 -11.71 -5.03
N ASN A 96 3.83 -12.10 -3.78
CA ASN A 96 2.78 -12.21 -2.77
C ASN A 96 2.10 -10.85 -2.53
N SER A 97 0.76 -10.82 -2.56
CA SER A 97 -0.07 -9.62 -2.37
C SER A 97 -1.13 -9.90 -1.28
N GLY A 98 -1.28 -8.98 -0.34
CA GLY A 98 -2.24 -9.13 0.78
C GLY A 98 -3.59 -8.46 0.50
N ASP A 99 -3.55 -7.42 -0.32
CA ASP A 99 -4.59 -6.45 -0.59
C ASP A 99 -4.40 -5.84 -1.99
N THR A 100 -5.39 -5.05 -2.39
CA THR A 100 -5.41 -4.23 -3.61
C THR A 100 -5.41 -2.76 -3.24
N ASP A 101 -4.41 -2.01 -3.69
CA ASP A 101 -4.33 -0.57 -3.41
C ASP A 101 -4.66 0.23 -4.67
N VAL A 102 -5.69 1.08 -4.57
CA VAL A 102 -6.16 1.92 -5.66
C VAL A 102 -6.28 3.39 -5.25
N VAL A 103 -6.02 4.28 -6.19
CA VAL A 103 -6.25 5.72 -6.06
C VAL A 103 -7.45 6.11 -6.90
N ALA A 104 -8.46 6.65 -6.24
CA ALA A 104 -9.60 7.27 -6.89
C ALA A 104 -9.29 8.73 -7.23
N PRO A 105 -9.76 9.23 -8.39
CA PRO A 105 -9.60 10.63 -8.76
C PRO A 105 -10.39 11.59 -7.84
N ASP A 106 -11.47 11.10 -7.23
CA ASP A 106 -12.36 11.85 -6.36
C ASP A 106 -13.07 10.92 -5.35
N GLN A 107 -13.86 11.53 -4.46
CA GLN A 107 -14.60 10.80 -3.42
C GLN A 107 -15.75 9.97 -4.00
N GLU A 108 -16.37 10.41 -5.09
CA GLU A 108 -17.46 9.69 -5.76
C GLU A 108 -16.97 8.33 -6.26
N SER A 109 -15.86 8.34 -7.01
CA SER A 109 -15.21 7.14 -7.54
C SER A 109 -14.70 6.22 -6.41
N LEU A 110 -14.20 6.79 -5.31
CA LEU A 110 -13.82 6.04 -4.12
C LEU A 110 -15.01 5.27 -3.54
N TRP A 111 -16.13 5.95 -3.32
CA TRP A 111 -17.31 5.33 -2.71
C TRP A 111 -17.98 4.33 -3.66
N ALA A 112 -17.97 4.58 -4.97
CA ALA A 112 -18.41 3.62 -5.97
C ALA A 112 -17.61 2.31 -5.89
N CYS A 113 -16.29 2.38 -5.70
CA CYS A 113 -15.46 1.19 -5.46
C CYS A 113 -15.82 0.45 -4.17
N VAL A 114 -16.05 1.19 -3.07
CA VAL A 114 -16.43 0.60 -1.77
C VAL A 114 -17.77 -0.14 -1.89
N LEU A 115 -18.77 0.47 -2.51
CA LEU A 115 -20.10 -0.12 -2.71
C LEU A 115 -20.04 -1.34 -3.61
N ASP A 116 -19.27 -1.30 -4.71
CA ASP A 116 -19.06 -2.43 -5.61
C ASP A 116 -18.37 -3.62 -4.91
N LEU A 117 -17.40 -3.37 -4.03
CA LEU A 117 -16.81 -4.44 -3.22
C LEU A 117 -17.80 -5.01 -2.19
N ARG A 118 -18.64 -4.17 -1.58
CA ARG A 118 -19.70 -4.61 -0.67
C ARG A 118 -20.71 -5.49 -1.39
N GLU A 119 -21.16 -5.09 -2.58
CA GLU A 119 -22.11 -5.86 -3.39
C GLU A 119 -21.54 -7.21 -3.84
N ARG A 120 -20.31 -7.24 -4.35
CA ARG A 120 -19.71 -8.46 -4.91
C ARG A 120 -19.24 -9.46 -3.86
N PHE A 121 -18.75 -8.97 -2.72
CA PHE A 121 -17.99 -9.80 -1.76
C PHE A 121 -18.49 -9.71 -0.32
N ASP A 122 -19.59 -8.99 -0.06
CA ASP A 122 -20.00 -8.64 1.30
C ASP A 122 -18.85 -7.97 2.09
N ALA A 123 -18.09 -7.11 1.38
CA ALA A 123 -16.94 -6.43 1.96
C ALA A 123 -17.37 -5.45 3.06
N VAL A 124 -16.63 -5.49 4.16
CA VAL A 124 -16.87 -4.64 5.34
C VAL A 124 -15.76 -3.60 5.47
N PRO A 125 -16.10 -2.30 5.55
CA PRO A 125 -15.17 -1.24 5.91
C PRO A 125 -14.53 -1.51 7.27
N GLN A 126 -13.20 -1.52 7.33
CA GLN A 126 -12.44 -1.66 8.56
C GLN A 126 -12.05 -0.30 9.16
N GLY A 127 -12.03 0.74 8.34
CA GLY A 127 -11.73 2.10 8.79
C GLY A 127 -11.86 3.09 7.65
N VAL A 128 -12.31 4.29 8.00
CA VAL A 128 -12.31 5.46 7.11
C VAL A 128 -11.38 6.49 7.71
N ASN A 129 -10.30 6.81 7.03
CA ASN A 129 -9.35 7.81 7.47
C ASN A 129 -9.55 9.08 6.65
N VAL A 130 -9.56 10.21 7.34
CA VAL A 130 -9.65 11.53 6.72
C VAL A 130 -8.34 12.27 6.97
N LEU A 131 -7.76 12.76 5.88
CA LEU A 131 -6.49 13.48 5.88
C LEU A 131 -6.73 14.89 5.34
N GLU A 132 -6.36 15.91 6.11
CA GLU A 132 -6.49 17.30 5.68
C GLU A 132 -5.11 17.92 5.44
N THR A 133 -4.86 18.40 4.22
CA THR A 133 -3.63 19.13 3.88
C THR A 133 -3.92 20.29 2.94
N GLY A 134 -3.37 21.48 3.21
CA GLY A 134 -3.55 22.64 2.32
C GLY A 134 -5.01 23.08 2.11
N GLY A 135 -5.93 22.70 3.01
CA GLY A 135 -7.38 22.93 2.86
C GLY A 135 -8.10 21.91 1.97
N GLU A 136 -7.39 20.90 1.47
CA GLU A 136 -7.95 19.78 0.72
C GLU A 136 -8.17 18.56 1.63
N LEU A 137 -9.29 17.86 1.39
CA LEU A 137 -9.71 16.69 2.14
C LEU A 137 -9.45 15.42 1.33
N HIS A 138 -8.62 14.53 1.85
CA HIS A 138 -8.42 13.20 1.30
C HIS A 138 -9.04 12.14 2.20
N VAL A 139 -9.55 11.08 1.57
CA VAL A 139 -10.23 9.97 2.22
C VAL A 139 -9.51 8.70 1.87
N VAL A 140 -9.28 7.83 2.86
CA VAL A 140 -8.73 6.49 2.68
C VAL A 140 -9.66 5.49 3.36
N VAL A 141 -10.20 4.54 2.60
CA VAL A 141 -11.07 3.48 3.12
C VAL A 141 -10.36 2.14 2.96
N ALA A 142 -10.13 1.47 4.09
CA ALA A 142 -9.69 0.09 4.10
C ALA A 142 -10.92 -0.81 4.20
N VAL A 143 -11.08 -1.74 3.26
CA VAL A 143 -12.17 -2.73 3.26
C VAL A 143 -11.60 -4.16 3.31
N LYS A 144 -12.33 -5.07 3.95
CA LYS A 144 -11.97 -6.50 4.02
C LYS A 144 -13.17 -7.37 3.69
N TRP A 145 -12.91 -8.53 3.09
CA TRP A 145 -13.91 -9.57 2.85
C TRP A 145 -13.31 -10.97 3.10
N PRO A 146 -14.13 -12.01 3.31
CA PRO A 146 -13.64 -13.36 3.51
C PRO A 146 -12.76 -13.85 2.35
N ALA A 147 -11.75 -14.66 2.67
CA ALA A 147 -11.00 -15.41 1.66
C ALA A 147 -11.82 -16.62 1.17
N GLU A 148 -11.33 -17.30 0.11
CA GLU A 148 -11.91 -18.59 -0.34
C GLU A 148 -11.96 -19.62 0.79
N GLU A 149 -10.92 -19.63 1.65
CA GLU A 149 -10.78 -20.54 2.80
C GLU A 149 -10.52 -19.72 4.10
N PRO A 150 -11.56 -19.13 4.72
CA PRO A 150 -11.41 -18.19 5.84
C PRO A 150 -10.71 -18.76 7.08
N GLU A 151 -10.79 -20.06 7.31
CA GLU A 151 -10.15 -20.75 8.43
C GLU A 151 -8.63 -20.89 8.25
N LEU A 152 -8.13 -20.77 7.01
CA LEU A 152 -6.73 -21.01 6.66
C LEU A 152 -6.02 -19.74 6.19
N ASP A 153 -6.74 -18.84 5.52
CA ASP A 153 -6.19 -17.67 4.86
C ASP A 153 -6.69 -16.38 5.50
N LYS A 154 -5.85 -15.34 5.47
CA LYS A 154 -6.23 -14.01 5.96
C LYS A 154 -7.39 -13.45 5.12
N PRO A 155 -8.25 -12.57 5.65
CA PRO A 155 -9.23 -11.85 4.84
C PRO A 155 -8.60 -11.18 3.62
N MET A 156 -9.31 -11.17 2.50
CA MET A 156 -8.98 -10.35 1.33
C MET A 156 -9.22 -8.88 1.66
N GLY A 157 -8.67 -7.97 0.86
CA GLY A 157 -8.86 -6.55 1.14
C GLY A 157 -8.49 -5.62 0.00
N ALA A 158 -8.96 -4.40 0.14
CA ALA A 158 -8.55 -3.27 -0.68
C ALA A 158 -8.39 -2.02 0.18
N ASP A 159 -7.41 -1.21 -0.17
CA ASP A 159 -7.22 0.13 0.36
C ASP A 159 -7.51 1.11 -0.80
N ILE A 160 -8.55 1.92 -0.64
CA ILE A 160 -9.04 2.85 -1.66
C ILE A 160 -8.81 4.25 -1.12
N ALA A 161 -8.05 5.07 -1.85
CA ALA A 161 -7.66 6.40 -1.39
C ALA A 161 -7.93 7.48 -2.44
N THR A 162 -8.26 8.71 -2.03
CA THR A 162 -8.24 9.87 -2.94
C THR A 162 -6.88 10.57 -2.99
N CYS A 163 -5.85 9.96 -2.39
CA CYS A 163 -4.47 10.41 -2.50
C CYS A 163 -3.52 9.24 -2.71
N ALA A 164 -2.50 9.44 -3.53
CA ALA A 164 -1.49 8.41 -3.79
C ALA A 164 -0.54 8.17 -2.61
N PHE A 165 -0.22 9.23 -1.85
CA PHE A 165 0.78 9.17 -0.79
C PHE A 165 0.33 9.93 0.47
N CYS A 166 -0.03 9.18 1.53
CA CYS A 166 -0.61 9.73 2.76
C CYS A 166 0.37 10.55 3.63
N GLY A 167 1.67 10.30 3.51
CA GLY A 167 2.72 10.96 4.26
C GLY A 167 2.99 10.24 5.56
N ASN A 168 3.55 10.97 6.52
CA ASN A 168 3.83 10.45 7.86
C ASN A 168 3.03 11.15 8.97
N MET A 169 1.99 11.90 8.58
CA MET A 169 1.15 12.67 9.48
C MET A 169 1.91 13.64 10.40
N SER A 170 3.10 14.06 9.96
CA SER A 170 3.97 14.93 10.74
C SER A 170 4.65 15.95 9.83
N ASP A 171 5.79 15.61 9.25
CA ASP A 171 6.64 16.52 8.47
C ASP A 171 6.54 16.28 6.96
N VAL A 172 5.93 15.18 6.51
CA VAL A 172 5.63 14.88 5.11
C VAL A 172 4.13 14.97 4.87
N PRO A 173 3.67 15.92 4.01
CA PRO A 173 2.25 16.14 3.75
C PRO A 173 1.64 15.04 2.88
N VAL A 174 0.31 15.05 2.76
CA VAL A 174 -0.38 14.24 1.75
C VAL A 174 -0.01 14.73 0.35
N ARG A 175 0.18 13.80 -0.60
CA ARG A 175 0.39 14.12 -2.01
C ARG A 175 -0.59 13.29 -2.83
N ALA A 176 -1.53 13.98 -3.49
CA ALA A 176 -2.56 13.31 -4.29
C ALA A 176 -2.04 12.83 -5.65
N GLY A 177 -1.20 13.64 -6.28
CA GLY A 177 -0.73 13.41 -7.64
C GLY A 177 0.05 12.10 -7.80
N LEU A 178 -0.27 11.38 -8.87
CA LEU A 178 0.45 10.18 -9.31
C LEU A 178 1.55 10.55 -10.31
N PRO A 179 2.76 9.96 -10.21
CA PRO A 179 3.70 9.96 -11.32
C PRO A 179 3.05 9.39 -12.58
N ALA A 180 3.37 9.96 -13.74
CA ALA A 180 2.82 9.57 -15.02
C ALA A 180 3.33 8.20 -15.50
N ASP A 181 4.57 7.85 -15.17
CA ASP A 181 5.15 6.53 -15.44
C ASP A 181 4.74 5.54 -14.35
N ASP A 182 4.21 4.39 -14.79
CA ASP A 182 3.64 3.38 -13.91
C ASP A 182 4.67 2.65 -13.03
N ASP A 183 5.88 2.40 -13.54
CA ASP A 183 6.94 1.74 -12.78
C ASP A 183 7.54 2.73 -11.77
N VAL A 184 7.68 4.01 -12.15
CA VAL A 184 8.09 5.09 -11.22
C VAL A 184 7.05 5.27 -10.12
N ARG A 185 5.76 5.25 -10.45
CA ARG A 185 4.66 5.30 -9.48
C ARG A 185 4.74 4.14 -8.48
N SER A 186 4.91 2.91 -8.97
CA SER A 186 5.11 1.73 -8.12
C SER A 186 6.36 1.85 -7.24
N LEU A 187 7.46 2.39 -7.76
CA LEU A 187 8.70 2.62 -7.00
C LEU A 187 8.45 3.55 -5.80
N PHE A 188 7.78 4.68 -6.01
CA PHE A 188 7.49 5.62 -4.93
C PHE A 188 6.45 5.09 -3.95
N ALA A 189 5.49 4.27 -4.41
CA ALA A 189 4.56 3.59 -3.51
C ALA A 189 5.29 2.62 -2.57
N VAL A 190 6.33 1.92 -3.05
CA VAL A 190 7.18 1.07 -2.21
C VAL A 190 8.01 1.90 -1.23
N ALA A 191 8.52 3.07 -1.64
CA ALA A 191 9.26 3.96 -0.75
C ALA A 191 8.38 4.53 0.39
N GLU A 192 7.13 4.89 0.07
CA GLU A 192 6.13 5.44 1.00
C GLU A 192 5.79 4.48 2.16
N GLU A 193 5.89 3.16 1.95
CA GLU A 193 5.71 2.13 3.00
C GLU A 193 6.56 2.39 4.24
N ARG A 194 7.67 3.14 4.11
CA ARG A 194 8.51 3.53 5.24
C ARG A 194 7.75 4.33 6.30
N PHE A 195 6.74 5.10 5.93
CA PHE A 195 5.97 5.88 6.91
C PHE A 195 5.02 5.01 7.72
N GLN A 196 4.56 3.90 7.15
CA GLN A 196 3.70 2.94 7.84
C GLN A 196 4.51 1.93 8.67
N ARG A 197 5.70 1.54 8.19
CA ARG A 197 6.50 0.47 8.81
C ARG A 197 7.97 0.51 8.41
N LYS A 198 8.80 -0.31 9.05
CA LYS A 198 10.17 -0.57 8.57
C LYS A 198 10.14 -1.37 7.26
N PHE A 199 11.11 -1.10 6.37
CA PHE A 199 11.28 -1.87 5.15
C PHE A 199 11.55 -3.36 5.42
N ARG A 200 10.78 -4.21 4.75
CA ARG A 200 10.82 -5.67 4.78
C ARG A 200 11.55 -6.21 3.56
N ARG A 201 11.78 -7.53 3.52
CA ARG A 201 12.41 -8.21 2.38
C ARG A 201 11.59 -8.08 1.09
N LYS A 202 10.26 -8.06 1.21
CA LYS A 202 9.35 -7.80 0.10
C LYS A 202 9.62 -6.44 -0.56
N ASP A 203 9.80 -5.38 0.22
CA ASP A 203 10.03 -4.03 -0.33
C ASP A 203 11.38 -3.95 -1.07
N MET A 204 12.38 -4.68 -0.57
CA MET A 204 13.68 -4.81 -1.26
C MET A 204 13.56 -5.59 -2.57
N LEU A 205 12.78 -6.67 -2.58
CA LEU A 205 12.50 -7.45 -3.80
C LEU A 205 11.74 -6.59 -4.82
N ASP A 206 10.72 -5.85 -4.37
CA ASP A 206 9.97 -4.91 -5.20
C ASP A 206 10.93 -3.87 -5.83
N LEU A 207 11.90 -3.34 -5.06
CA LEU A 207 12.94 -2.45 -5.60
C LEU A 207 13.81 -3.15 -6.66
N VAL A 208 14.31 -4.36 -6.43
CA VAL A 208 15.17 -5.06 -7.42
C VAL A 208 14.45 -5.20 -8.75
N VAL A 209 13.18 -5.63 -8.72
CA VAL A 209 12.38 -5.85 -9.93
C VAL A 209 12.09 -4.54 -10.66
N LEU A 210 11.73 -3.48 -9.93
CA LEU A 210 11.51 -2.15 -10.53
C LEU A 210 12.80 -1.53 -11.04
N ALA A 211 13.91 -1.76 -10.35
CA ALA A 211 15.22 -1.26 -10.74
C ALA A 211 15.65 -1.77 -12.11
N GLU A 212 15.42 -3.05 -12.38
CA GLU A 212 15.68 -3.64 -13.68
C GLU A 212 14.72 -3.17 -14.77
N ALA A 213 13.42 -3.05 -14.45
CA ALA A 213 12.42 -2.56 -15.41
C ALA A 213 12.74 -1.15 -15.90
N LEU A 214 13.28 -0.32 -15.01
CA LEU A 214 13.63 1.08 -15.27
C LEU A 214 15.05 1.27 -15.84
N ALA A 215 15.93 0.27 -15.76
CA ALA A 215 17.36 0.41 -16.04
C ALA A 215 17.70 0.86 -17.47
N ALA A 216 16.80 0.64 -18.43
CA ALA A 216 16.99 1.04 -19.82
C ALA A 216 16.69 2.52 -20.10
N ARG A 217 16.19 3.28 -19.11
CA ARG A 217 15.88 4.70 -19.27
C ARG A 217 17.12 5.56 -19.14
N GLU A 218 17.41 6.34 -20.17
CA GLU A 218 18.54 7.27 -20.19
C GLU A 218 18.39 8.42 -19.18
N ASP A 219 17.15 8.86 -18.93
CA ASP A 219 16.80 9.97 -18.02
C ASP A 219 16.60 9.52 -16.56
N LEU A 220 16.88 8.25 -16.23
CA LEU A 220 16.45 7.65 -14.96
C LEU A 220 16.94 8.40 -13.70
N PRO A 221 18.22 8.79 -13.57
CA PRO A 221 18.69 9.48 -12.35
C PRO A 221 17.95 10.80 -12.10
N ASP A 222 17.79 11.62 -13.13
CA ASP A 222 17.12 12.92 -13.04
C ASP A 222 15.62 12.74 -12.80
N LEU A 223 14.97 11.83 -13.54
CA LEU A 223 13.56 11.52 -13.36
C LEU A 223 13.25 11.08 -11.92
N VAL A 224 14.06 10.17 -11.36
CA VAL A 224 13.87 9.67 -10.00
C VAL A 224 14.17 10.76 -8.97
N ALA A 225 15.24 11.54 -9.14
CA ALA A 225 15.57 12.62 -8.22
C ALA A 225 14.51 13.72 -8.19
N ASP A 226 13.97 14.10 -9.36
CA ASP A 226 12.92 15.11 -9.50
C ASP A 226 11.60 14.63 -8.93
N THR A 227 11.21 13.38 -9.23
CA THR A 227 9.99 12.79 -8.66
C THR A 227 10.12 12.63 -7.15
N ALA A 228 11.29 12.22 -6.64
CA ALA A 228 11.54 12.10 -5.21
C ALA A 228 11.50 13.45 -4.49
N ARG A 229 11.93 14.53 -5.17
CA ARG A 229 11.81 15.91 -4.68
C ARG A 229 10.36 16.35 -4.63
N ALA A 230 9.60 16.14 -5.70
CA ALA A 230 8.19 16.51 -5.77
C ALA A 230 7.34 15.76 -4.72
N LEU A 231 7.67 14.50 -4.46
CA LEU A 231 6.95 13.65 -3.50
C LEU A 231 7.53 13.69 -2.07
N ASN A 232 8.58 14.45 -1.82
CA ASN A 232 9.28 14.50 -0.52
C ASN A 232 9.74 13.13 0.00
N LEU A 233 10.13 12.22 -0.90
CA LEU A 233 10.42 10.80 -0.62
C LEU A 233 11.89 10.38 -0.81
N ALA A 234 12.78 11.33 -1.14
CA ALA A 234 14.19 11.02 -1.38
C ALA A 234 14.89 10.32 -0.20
N PRO A 235 14.68 10.70 1.09
CA PRO A 235 15.28 9.99 2.21
C PRO A 235 14.87 8.52 2.31
N GLU A 236 13.60 8.23 2.05
CA GLU A 236 13.00 6.90 2.14
C GLU A 236 13.50 6.01 1.01
N LEU A 237 13.50 6.51 -0.23
CA LEU A 237 14.01 5.77 -1.39
C LEU A 237 15.51 5.48 -1.26
N LEU A 238 16.30 6.46 -0.81
CA LEU A 238 17.73 6.25 -0.55
C LEU A 238 17.98 5.23 0.58
N ALA A 239 17.12 5.20 1.60
CA ALA A 239 17.19 4.20 2.67
C ALA A 239 16.83 2.79 2.17
N LEU A 240 15.84 2.67 1.27
CA LEU A 240 15.49 1.41 0.62
C LEU A 240 16.63 0.89 -0.27
N HIS A 241 17.21 1.77 -1.10
CA HIS A 241 18.38 1.48 -1.93
C HIS A 241 19.54 0.93 -1.09
N ARG A 242 20.00 1.70 -0.09
CA ARG A 242 21.10 1.31 0.81
C ARG A 242 20.84 0.03 1.59
N ARG A 243 19.58 -0.29 1.87
CA ARG A 243 19.22 -1.54 2.53
C ARG A 243 19.32 -2.71 1.56
N THR A 244 18.87 -2.52 0.33
CA THR A 244 18.82 -3.52 -0.74
C THR A 244 20.22 -3.91 -1.20
N THR A 245 21.09 -2.92 -1.47
CA THR A 245 22.48 -3.14 -1.94
C THR A 245 23.41 -3.78 -0.91
N ARG A 246 22.93 -4.06 0.32
CA ARG A 246 23.67 -4.90 1.28
C ARG A 246 23.55 -6.40 0.98
N TRP A 247 22.64 -6.79 0.09
CA TRP A 247 22.28 -8.19 -0.15
C TRP A 247 22.34 -8.59 -1.61
N VAL A 248 22.09 -7.65 -2.52
CA VAL A 248 22.01 -7.88 -3.96
C VAL A 248 22.52 -6.66 -4.69
N ASP A 249 23.17 -6.87 -5.83
CA ASP A 249 23.56 -5.79 -6.73
C ASP A 249 22.33 -5.32 -7.53
N LEU A 250 22.28 -4.02 -7.81
CA LEU A 250 21.30 -3.41 -8.71
C LEU A 250 21.98 -3.05 -10.04
N PRO A 251 21.24 -2.82 -11.13
CA PRO A 251 21.84 -2.37 -12.39
C PRO A 251 22.68 -1.10 -12.20
N ASP A 252 23.84 -0.98 -12.85
CA ASP A 252 24.84 0.08 -12.62
C ASP A 252 24.27 1.51 -12.59
N VAL A 253 23.28 1.82 -13.44
CA VAL A 253 22.59 3.13 -13.45
C VAL A 253 21.98 3.51 -12.10
N TRP A 254 21.71 2.55 -11.21
CA TRP A 254 21.21 2.81 -9.87
C TRP A 254 22.24 3.42 -8.92
N ASP A 255 23.54 3.29 -9.20
CA ASP A 255 24.57 4.05 -8.48
C ASP A 255 24.47 5.55 -8.81
N ASP A 256 24.15 5.89 -10.07
CA ASP A 256 23.89 7.26 -10.49
C ASP A 256 22.57 7.79 -9.88
N VAL A 257 21.50 6.98 -9.88
CA VAL A 257 20.24 7.31 -9.19
C VAL A 257 20.48 7.57 -7.71
N ALA A 258 21.22 6.69 -7.02
CA ALA A 258 21.54 6.86 -5.62
C ALA A 258 22.36 8.13 -5.36
N SER A 259 23.32 8.43 -6.25
CA SER A 259 24.13 9.64 -6.20
C SER A 259 23.28 10.90 -6.38
N ALA A 260 22.35 10.91 -7.33
CA ALA A 260 21.40 12.00 -7.56
C ALA A 260 20.43 12.21 -6.39
N LEU A 261 20.03 11.14 -5.69
CA LEU A 261 19.16 11.20 -4.52
C LEU A 261 19.83 11.78 -3.27
N VAL A 262 21.16 11.70 -3.12
CA VAL A 262 21.89 12.18 -1.92
C VAL A 262 21.61 13.66 -1.61
N PRO A 263 21.82 14.62 -2.54
CA PRO A 263 21.56 16.03 -2.26
C PRO A 263 20.07 16.31 -1.99
N VAL A 264 19.16 15.64 -2.71
CA VAL A 264 17.70 15.79 -2.53
C VAL A 264 17.28 15.27 -1.15
N ALA A 265 17.78 14.11 -0.72
CA ALA A 265 17.51 13.56 0.60
C ALA A 265 18.07 14.44 1.72
N ALA A 266 19.22 15.08 1.50
CA ALA A 266 19.80 16.01 2.48
C ALA A 266 18.96 17.30 2.60
N GLN A 267 18.47 17.84 1.47
CA GLN A 267 17.57 18.98 1.45
C GLN A 267 16.26 18.67 2.16
N GLU A 268 15.64 17.53 1.83
CA GLU A 268 14.38 17.11 2.44
C GLU A 268 14.50 16.91 3.95
N LYS A 269 15.60 16.30 4.42
CA LYS A 269 15.89 16.18 5.86
C LYS A 269 16.09 17.53 6.56
N ARG A 270 16.55 18.57 5.85
CA ARG A 270 16.63 19.93 6.40
C ARG A 270 15.24 20.55 6.49
N ARG A 271 14.44 20.44 5.42
CA ARG A 271 13.05 20.92 5.37
C ARG A 271 12.22 20.36 6.53
N ARG A 272 12.31 19.05 6.79
CA ARG A 272 11.57 18.37 7.87
C ARG A 272 11.89 18.86 9.29
N LYS A 273 13.01 19.58 9.50
CA LYS A 273 13.33 20.18 10.81
C LYS A 273 12.57 21.47 11.07
N GLU A 274 12.02 22.08 10.02
CA GLU A 274 11.20 23.27 10.14
C GLU A 274 9.78 22.83 10.51
N PRO A 275 9.12 23.48 11.49
CA PRO A 275 7.76 23.14 11.85
C PRO A 275 6.83 23.37 10.65
N THR A 276 6.31 22.28 10.07
CA THR A 276 5.18 22.33 9.16
C THR A 276 3.89 22.14 9.95
N GLY A 277 2.79 22.77 9.53
CA GLY A 277 1.48 22.47 10.09
C GLY A 277 1.22 20.97 10.00
N ILE A 278 0.87 20.36 11.14
CA ILE A 278 0.66 18.91 11.23
C ILE A 278 -0.60 18.58 10.42
N PRO A 279 -0.53 17.68 9.43
CA PRO A 279 -1.73 17.16 8.78
C PRO A 279 -2.63 16.53 9.83
N ARG A 280 -3.92 16.90 9.87
CA ARG A 280 -4.86 16.28 10.82
C ARG A 280 -5.28 14.92 10.25
N LEU A 281 -4.84 13.84 10.91
CA LEU A 281 -5.40 12.51 10.73
C LEU A 281 -6.64 12.38 11.62
N ARG A 282 -7.77 12.00 11.04
CA ARG A 282 -8.92 11.55 11.83
C ARG A 282 -9.37 10.17 11.41
N PHE A 283 -9.65 9.33 12.38
CA PHE A 283 -10.22 8.00 12.20
C PHE A 283 -11.75 8.09 12.28
N GLY A 284 -12.44 7.49 11.33
CA GLY A 284 -13.89 7.36 11.32
C GLY A 284 -14.33 6.15 12.13
N PHE A 285 -14.90 6.39 13.30
CA PHE A 285 -15.54 5.37 14.11
C PHE A 285 -17.02 5.23 13.71
N PRO A 286 -17.48 4.05 13.25
CA PRO A 286 -18.84 3.89 12.73
C PRO A 286 -19.88 4.07 13.84
N LEU A 287 -20.94 4.84 13.54
CA LEU A 287 -22.06 5.09 14.45
C LEU A 287 -23.36 4.42 13.97
N ASP A 288 -23.54 4.30 12.66
CA ASP A 288 -24.66 3.61 12.02
C ASP A 288 -24.25 3.04 10.64
N ASP A 289 -25.20 2.37 9.98
CA ASP A 289 -25.08 1.82 8.62
C ASP A 289 -26.05 2.49 7.63
N VAL A 290 -26.60 3.66 7.98
CA VAL A 290 -27.59 4.37 7.17
C VAL A 290 -26.88 5.12 6.04
N ALA A 291 -27.02 4.62 4.82
CA ALA A 291 -26.40 5.22 3.64
C ALA A 291 -26.81 6.69 3.41
N SER A 292 -25.98 7.41 2.68
CA SER A 292 -26.23 8.76 2.17
C SER A 292 -25.73 8.85 0.73
N ASP A 293 -26.37 9.66 -0.11
CA ASP A 293 -25.94 9.83 -1.50
C ASP A 293 -24.66 10.68 -1.62
N SER A 294 -24.30 11.39 -0.56
CA SER A 294 -23.20 12.36 -0.50
C SER A 294 -22.30 12.13 0.72
N LEU A 295 -21.04 12.59 0.60
CA LEU A 295 -20.18 12.80 1.77
C LEU A 295 -20.47 14.15 2.38
N GLU A 296 -20.84 14.16 3.66
CA GLU A 296 -21.12 15.40 4.40
C GLU A 296 -20.35 15.43 5.71
N LEU A 297 -19.73 16.59 5.99
CA LEU A 297 -19.05 16.85 7.25
C LEU A 297 -19.90 17.79 8.11
N HIS A 298 -20.25 17.33 9.30
CA HIS A 298 -21.01 18.12 10.27
C HIS A 298 -20.13 18.40 11.49
N GLY A 299 -19.96 19.67 11.86
CA GLY A 299 -19.29 20.03 13.11
C GLY A 299 -20.04 19.47 14.32
N PHE A 300 -19.32 18.83 15.25
CA PHE A 300 -19.89 18.18 16.42
C PHE A 300 -18.89 18.20 17.59
N GLU A 301 -19.22 18.91 18.67
CA GLU A 301 -18.46 18.94 19.94
C GLU A 301 -16.93 19.07 19.81
N GLY A 302 -16.48 19.94 18.91
CA GLY A 302 -15.04 20.17 18.67
C GLY A 302 -14.38 19.16 17.71
N THR A 303 -15.14 18.17 17.24
CA THR A 303 -14.78 17.28 16.13
C THR A 303 -15.85 17.34 15.01
N HIS A 304 -15.93 16.31 14.17
CA HIS A 304 -16.87 16.19 13.06
C HIS A 304 -17.56 14.82 13.05
N LEU A 305 -18.81 14.81 12.61
CA LEU A 305 -19.46 13.63 12.08
C LEU A 305 -19.27 13.63 10.57
N MET A 306 -18.98 12.47 9.99
CA MET A 306 -18.89 12.29 8.56
C MET A 306 -19.96 11.31 8.11
N THR A 307 -20.91 11.81 7.36
CA THR A 307 -21.95 11.03 6.69
C THR A 307 -21.41 10.54 5.35
N THR A 308 -21.57 9.26 5.05
CA THR A 308 -21.01 8.63 3.83
C THR A 308 -22.02 7.66 3.19
N PRO A 309 -21.74 7.17 1.98
CA PRO A 309 -22.57 6.14 1.33
C PRO A 309 -22.68 4.79 2.05
N ILE A 310 -21.92 4.56 3.11
CA ILE A 310 -21.96 3.32 3.90
C ILE A 310 -22.44 3.53 5.34
N GLY A 311 -22.79 4.75 5.74
CA GLY A 311 -23.14 5.08 7.11
C GLY A 311 -22.50 6.37 7.59
N THR A 312 -22.76 6.69 8.86
CA THR A 312 -22.21 7.86 9.55
C THR A 312 -21.10 7.43 10.49
N CYS A 313 -19.98 8.15 10.52
CA CYS A 313 -18.91 7.92 11.47
C CYS A 313 -18.53 9.18 12.26
N LEU A 314 -18.13 9.00 13.52
CA LEU A 314 -17.48 10.02 14.33
C LEU A 314 -16.01 10.10 13.93
N LEU A 315 -15.53 11.28 13.53
CA LEU A 315 -14.12 11.50 13.29
C LEU A 315 -13.40 11.72 14.62
N VAL A 316 -12.37 10.94 14.92
CA VAL A 316 -11.60 11.03 16.17
C VAL A 316 -10.10 11.03 15.90
N ASP A 317 -9.34 11.71 16.75
CA ASP A 317 -7.87 11.76 16.66
C ASP A 317 -7.22 10.54 17.37
N ASP A 318 -7.97 9.88 18.26
CA ASP A 318 -7.55 8.73 19.07
C ASP A 318 -8.62 7.63 19.02
N PRO A 319 -8.24 6.34 18.92
CA PRO A 319 -9.19 5.23 18.96
C PRO A 319 -9.95 5.07 20.29
N ASP A 320 -9.45 5.62 21.40
CA ASP A 320 -10.13 5.56 22.69
C ASP A 320 -11.18 6.67 22.80
N ILE A 321 -12.44 6.31 22.51
CA ILE A 321 -13.58 7.24 22.47
C ILE A 321 -14.30 7.25 23.82
N PRO A 322 -14.43 8.40 24.50
CA PRO A 322 -15.25 8.52 25.70
C PRO A 322 -16.71 8.10 25.45
N GLU A 323 -17.30 7.33 26.38
CA GLU A 323 -18.65 6.78 26.22
C GLU A 323 -19.73 7.86 26.06
N ASP A 324 -19.58 8.96 26.78
CA ASP A 324 -20.44 10.14 26.71
C ASP A 324 -20.37 10.83 25.36
N LEU A 325 -19.17 11.01 24.80
CA LEU A 325 -18.98 11.54 23.45
C LEU A 325 -19.62 10.62 22.40
N HIS A 326 -19.39 9.31 22.52
CA HIS A 326 -19.99 8.33 21.61
C HIS A 326 -21.53 8.38 21.66
N ARG A 327 -22.12 8.41 22.87
CA ARG A 327 -23.57 8.48 23.04
C ARG A 327 -24.15 9.76 22.46
N ALA A 328 -23.52 10.90 22.72
CA ALA A 328 -23.93 12.19 22.18
C ALA A 328 -23.84 12.20 20.64
N ALA A 329 -22.80 11.57 20.07
CA ALA A 329 -22.65 11.42 18.62
C ALA A 329 -23.79 10.60 18.01
N VAL A 330 -24.14 9.45 18.59
CA VAL A 330 -25.27 8.62 18.13
C VAL A 330 -26.60 9.39 18.18
N ASP A 331 -26.87 10.11 19.26
CA ASP A 331 -28.09 10.91 19.36
C ASP A 331 -28.11 12.07 18.36
N ARG A 332 -26.96 12.69 18.10
CA ARG A 332 -26.85 13.73 17.08
C ARG A 332 -27.12 13.19 15.68
N VAL A 333 -26.60 12.01 15.35
CA VAL A 333 -26.84 11.36 14.05
C VAL A 333 -28.33 11.13 13.83
N ARG A 334 -29.05 10.63 14.85
CA ARG A 334 -30.52 10.45 14.76
C ARG A 334 -31.25 11.75 14.45
N LEU A 335 -30.81 12.87 15.03
CA LEU A 335 -31.39 14.19 14.77
C LEU A 335 -31.09 14.69 13.35
N VAL A 336 -29.84 14.49 12.87
CA VAL A 336 -29.44 14.88 11.51
C VAL A 336 -30.24 14.10 10.46
N ARG A 337 -30.57 12.83 10.72
CA ARG A 337 -31.36 12.00 9.79
C ARG A 337 -32.86 12.23 9.84
N ALA A 338 -33.37 12.88 10.88
CA ALA A 338 -34.81 13.13 11.05
C ALA A 338 -35.28 14.46 10.44
N GLY A 339 -34.35 15.35 10.08
CA GLY A 339 -34.62 16.66 9.46
C GLY A 339 -34.29 16.65 7.98
#